data_AF-A0A963TJ53-F1
#
_entry.id   AF-A0A963TJ53-F1
#
_cell.length_a   1.000
_cell.length_b   1.000
_cell.length_c   1.000
_cell.angle_alpha   90.00
_cell.angle_beta   90.00
_cell.angle_gamma   90.00
#
_symmetry.space_group_name_H-M   'P 1'
#
loop_
_entity.id
_entity.type
_entity.pdbx_description
1 polymer ?
#
loop_
_entity_poly.entity_id
_entity_poly.type
_entity_poly.pdbx_seq_one_letter_code
_entity_poly.pdbx_strand_id
1 'polypeptide(L)'
;MLDKRIAEEIAARRDDLVALTRDLIRIPTLNPPGHNYREICDYLAARLSRSGFTVTLVRAQGALGDSDAHPRWNLVARHDGTGPGDCVHFNSHHDVVEVGHGWTRDPFGAGVEGDRIYGRGACDM
;
A
#
# COMPACT_ATOMS: atom_id res chain seq x y z
N MET A 1 1.23 -30.02 -5.19
CA MET A 1 0.22 -30.05 -4.11
C MET A 1 0.18 -28.75 -3.31
N LEU A 2 1.31 -28.15 -2.96
CA LEU A 2 1.36 -26.82 -2.33
C LEU A 2 0.94 -25.69 -3.29
N ASP A 3 1.45 -25.71 -4.52
CA ASP A 3 1.18 -24.65 -5.51
C ASP A 3 -0.30 -24.55 -5.89
N LYS A 4 -0.98 -25.70 -6.00
CA LYS A 4 -2.42 -25.76 -6.26
C LYS A 4 -3.22 -25.10 -5.12
N ARG A 5 -2.88 -25.42 -3.87
CA ARG A 5 -3.53 -24.81 -2.70
C ARG A 5 -3.31 -23.31 -2.64
N ILE A 6 -2.10 -22.83 -2.90
CA ILE A 6 -1.80 -21.39 -2.91
C ILE A 6 -2.59 -20.70 -4.02
N ALA A 7 -2.65 -21.27 -5.22
CA ALA A 7 -3.42 -20.71 -6.33
C ALA A 7 -4.93 -20.64 -6.02
N GLU A 8 -5.49 -21.68 -5.39
CA GLU A 8 -6.88 -21.72 -4.96
C GLU A 8 -7.17 -20.63 -3.90
N GLU A 9 -6.27 -20.44 -2.93
CA GLU A 9 -6.41 -19.39 -1.92
C GLU A 9 -6.31 -17.97 -2.50
N ILE A 10 -5.41 -17.75 -3.46
CA ILE A 10 -5.31 -16.47 -4.16
C ILE A 10 -6.60 -16.19 -4.94
N ALA A 11 -7.12 -17.20 -5.66
CA ALA A 11 -8.36 -17.07 -6.42
C ALA A 11 -9.56 -16.79 -5.49
N ALA A 12 -9.64 -17.46 -4.34
CA ALA A 12 -10.69 -17.26 -3.34
C ALA A 12 -10.66 -15.85 -2.72
N ARG A 13 -9.49 -15.18 -2.71
CA ARG A 13 -9.29 -13.83 -2.14
C ARG A 13 -9.33 -12.71 -3.17
N ARG A 14 -9.69 -13.00 -4.42
CA ARG A 14 -9.66 -12.03 -5.51
C ARG A 14 -10.38 -10.72 -5.16
N ASP A 15 -11.60 -10.83 -4.64
CA ASP A 15 -12.42 -9.65 -4.33
C ASP A 15 -11.82 -8.83 -3.18
N ASP A 16 -11.26 -9.49 -2.15
CA ASP A 16 -10.56 -8.84 -1.05
C ASP A 16 -9.28 -8.12 -1.50
N LEU A 17 -8.55 -8.71 -2.46
CA LEU A 17 -7.35 -8.12 -3.04
C LEU A 17 -7.71 -6.88 -3.88
N VAL A 18 -8.76 -6.97 -4.71
CA VAL A 18 -9.27 -5.84 -5.48
C VAL A 18 -9.77 -4.73 -4.55
N ALA A 19 -10.51 -5.08 -3.48
CA ALA A 19 -10.97 -4.12 -2.48
C ALA A 19 -9.80 -3.41 -1.80
N LEU A 20 -8.77 -4.16 -1.38
CA LEU A 20 -7.54 -3.59 -0.81
C LEU A 20 -6.87 -2.62 -1.78
N THR A 21 -6.65 -3.00 -3.04
CA THR A 21 -6.03 -2.12 -4.03
C THR A 21 -6.85 -0.84 -4.23
N ARG A 22 -8.18 -0.96 -4.27
CA ARG A 22 -9.08 0.21 -4.39
C ARG A 22 -8.96 1.15 -3.20
N ASP A 23 -8.92 0.62 -2.00
CA ASP A 23 -8.78 1.42 -0.78
C ASP A 23 -7.45 2.17 -0.75
N LEU A 24 -6.35 1.52 -1.16
CA LEU A 24 -5.03 2.16 -1.22
C LEU A 24 -4.99 3.28 -2.27
N ILE A 25 -5.54 3.05 -3.47
CA ILE A 25 -5.64 4.09 -4.52
C ILE A 25 -6.43 5.31 -4.02
N ARG A 26 -7.46 5.10 -3.20
CA ARG A 26 -8.32 6.19 -2.72
C ARG A 26 -7.67 7.08 -1.69
N ILE A 27 -6.50 6.74 -1.16
CA ILE A 27 -5.72 7.57 -0.25
C ILE A 27 -4.70 8.34 -1.10
N PRO A 28 -4.92 9.62 -1.44
CA PRO A 28 -4.09 10.30 -2.43
C PRO A 28 -2.73 10.67 -1.84
N THR A 29 -1.72 9.84 -2.05
CA THR A 29 -0.36 9.99 -1.49
C THR A 29 0.58 10.79 -2.38
N LEU A 30 0.08 11.90 -2.93
CA LEU A 30 0.77 12.69 -3.95
C LEU A 30 2.11 13.26 -3.48
N ASN A 31 3.15 13.04 -4.28
CA ASN A 31 4.51 13.51 -4.06
C ASN A 31 5.12 14.10 -5.35
N PRO A 32 5.56 15.37 -5.35
CA PRO A 32 5.44 16.38 -4.27
C PRO A 32 3.98 16.77 -3.94
N PRO A 33 3.71 17.36 -2.76
CA PRO A 33 4.61 17.61 -1.64
C PRO A 33 4.69 16.48 -0.61
N GLY A 34 3.91 15.40 -0.73
CA GLY A 34 3.83 14.30 0.26
C GLY A 34 2.53 14.33 1.07
N HIS A 35 1.39 14.20 0.39
CA HIS A 35 0.07 14.20 1.02
C HIS A 35 -0.27 12.85 1.65
N ASN A 36 -1.04 12.82 2.75
CA ASN A 36 -1.70 11.62 3.29
C ASN A 36 -0.79 10.42 3.65
N TYR A 37 0.53 10.59 3.81
CA TYR A 37 1.43 9.48 4.16
C TYR A 37 1.08 8.85 5.51
N ARG A 38 0.64 9.66 6.47
CA ARG A 38 0.22 9.12 7.77
C ARG A 38 -1.04 8.26 7.66
N GLU A 39 -2.01 8.70 6.84
CA GLU A 39 -3.28 8.02 6.64
C GLU A 39 -3.09 6.62 6.03
N ILE A 40 -2.30 6.51 4.96
CA ILE A 40 -2.02 5.21 4.34
C ILE A 40 -1.22 4.29 5.28
N CYS A 41 -0.30 4.86 6.08
CA CYS A 41 0.43 4.11 7.12
C CYS A 41 -0.52 3.57 8.19
N ASP A 42 -1.46 4.38 8.68
CA ASP A 42 -2.43 3.96 9.69
C ASP A 42 -3.39 2.89 9.12
N TYR A 43 -3.83 3.02 7.87
CA TYR A 43 -4.65 2.01 7.18
C TYR A 43 -3.93 0.66 7.10
N LEU A 44 -2.68 0.67 6.64
CA LEU A 44 -1.85 -0.53 6.51
C LEU A 44 -1.52 -1.13 7.88
N ALA A 45 -1.24 -0.29 8.90
CA ALA A 45 -1.00 -0.74 10.26
C ALA A 45 -2.21 -1.49 10.82
N ALA A 46 -3.40 -0.91 10.68
CA ALA A 46 -4.64 -1.54 11.13
C ALA A 46 -4.87 -2.90 10.45
N ARG A 47 -4.57 -3.01 9.14
CA ARG A 47 -4.67 -4.27 8.40
C ARG A 47 -3.65 -5.31 8.87
N LEU A 48 -2.36 -4.95 8.89
CA LEU A 48 -1.25 -5.87 9.17
C LEU A 48 -1.26 -6.35 10.62
N SER A 49 -1.62 -5.49 11.58
CA SER A 49 -1.75 -5.90 12.98
C SER A 49 -2.83 -6.95 13.19
N ARG A 50 -3.95 -6.90 12.46
CA ARG A 50 -4.97 -7.98 12.47
C ARG A 50 -4.46 -9.30 11.90
N SER A 51 -3.39 -9.25 11.10
CA SER A 51 -2.72 -10.43 10.51
C SER A 51 -1.52 -10.90 11.33
N GLY A 52 -1.35 -10.42 12.56
CA GLY A 52 -0.29 -10.87 13.47
C GLY A 52 1.06 -10.15 13.31
N PHE A 53 1.12 -9.07 12.53
CA PHE A 53 2.34 -8.27 12.43
C PHE A 53 2.45 -7.27 13.58
N THR A 54 3.65 -7.14 14.14
CA THR A 54 4.05 -5.98 14.93
C THR A 54 4.36 -4.85 13.94
N VAL A 55 3.69 -3.71 14.08
CA VAL A 55 3.83 -2.57 13.16
C VAL A 55 4.40 -1.37 13.90
N THR A 56 5.42 -0.74 13.30
CA THR A 56 6.04 0.49 13.77
C THR A 56 5.92 1.57 12.70
N LEU A 57 5.44 2.75 13.06
CA LEU A 57 5.45 3.92 12.20
C LEU A 57 6.66 4.79 12.51
N VAL A 58 7.41 5.15 11.47
CA VAL A 58 8.67 5.91 11.59
C VAL A 58 8.60 7.16 10.72
N ARG A 59 8.63 8.34 11.35
CA ARG A 59 8.81 9.60 10.61
C ARG A 59 10.28 9.76 10.23
N ALA A 60 10.56 9.98 8.95
CA ALA A 60 11.88 10.29 8.43
C ALA A 60 12.23 11.77 8.69
N GLN A 61 12.40 12.13 9.96
CA GLN A 61 12.67 13.50 10.38
C GLN A 61 13.95 14.04 9.73
N GLY A 62 13.85 15.22 9.11
CA GLY A 62 14.98 15.88 8.45
C GLY A 62 15.37 15.30 7.09
N ALA A 63 14.64 14.29 6.59
CA ALA A 63 14.82 13.80 5.23
C ALA A 63 14.34 14.84 4.19
N LEU A 64 14.78 14.68 2.94
CA LEU A 64 14.33 15.54 1.84
C LEU A 64 12.81 15.48 1.71
N GLY A 65 12.18 16.65 1.73
CA GLY A 65 10.73 16.79 1.63
C GLY A 65 9.96 16.49 2.92
N ASP A 66 10.62 16.15 4.04
CA ASP A 66 9.98 16.14 5.37
C ASP A 66 9.82 17.56 5.89
N SER A 67 8.63 17.85 6.39
CA SER A 67 8.31 19.08 7.10
C SER A 67 7.12 18.83 8.02
N ASP A 68 6.82 19.74 8.94
CA ASP A 68 5.63 19.58 9.78
C ASP A 68 4.32 19.70 8.99
N ALA A 69 4.34 20.39 7.84
CA ALA A 69 3.21 20.43 6.91
C ALA A 69 3.09 19.14 6.08
N HIS A 70 4.22 18.51 5.73
CA HIS A 70 4.28 17.30 4.92
C HIS A 70 5.25 16.27 5.54
N PRO A 71 4.85 15.62 6.66
CA PRO A 71 5.73 14.70 7.36
C PRO A 71 5.90 13.39 6.57
N ARG A 72 7.13 12.90 6.46
CA ARG A 72 7.45 11.66 5.73
C ARG A 72 7.33 10.47 6.66
N TRP A 73 6.20 9.77 6.57
CA TRP A 73 5.96 8.55 7.33
C TRP A 73 6.37 7.31 6.54
N ASN A 74 6.98 6.36 7.26
CA ASN A 74 7.25 5.01 6.81
C ASN A 74 6.56 4.03 7.75
N LEU A 75 6.22 2.86 7.23
CA LEU A 75 5.71 1.74 7.99
C LEU A 75 6.70 0.58 7.94
N VAL A 76 7.02 0.01 9.09
CA VAL A 76 7.78 -1.24 9.21
C VAL A 76 6.89 -2.26 9.89
N ALA A 77 6.55 -3.34 9.18
CA ALA A 77 5.79 -4.46 9.72
C ALA A 77 6.69 -5.68 9.84
N ARG A 78 6.69 -6.31 11.02
CA ARG A 78 7.46 -7.51 11.33
C ARG A 78 6.54 -8.62 11.78
N HIS A 79 6.72 -9.81 11.22
CA HIS A 79 6.09 -11.03 11.70
C HIS A 79 7.20 -12.05 11.99
N ASP A 80 7.35 -12.43 13.26
CA ASP A 80 8.34 -13.43 13.66
C ASP A 80 7.82 -14.84 13.34
N GLY A 81 8.65 -15.64 12.65
CA GLY A 81 8.36 -17.04 12.37
C GLY A 81 8.48 -17.90 13.63
N THR A 82 7.89 -19.09 13.61
CA THR A 82 7.91 -20.03 14.75
C THR A 82 9.09 -20.99 14.72
N GLY A 83 10.02 -20.87 13.77
CA GLY A 83 11.14 -21.77 13.58
C GLY A 83 12.35 -21.08 12.95
N PRO A 84 13.51 -21.75 12.90
CA PRO A 84 14.72 -21.20 12.29
C PRO A 84 14.55 -21.08 10.77
N GLY A 85 15.16 -20.04 10.18
CA GLY A 85 15.13 -19.80 8.75
C GLY A 85 15.60 -18.38 8.40
N ASP A 86 15.69 -18.10 7.11
CA ASP A 86 16.09 -16.79 6.61
C ASP A 86 14.99 -15.74 6.80
N CYS A 87 15.40 -14.52 7.13
CA CYS A 87 14.50 -13.37 7.18
C CYS A 87 14.33 -12.80 5.76
N VAL A 88 13.08 -12.73 5.28
CA VAL A 88 12.74 -12.07 4.02
C VAL A 88 12.20 -10.67 4.31
N HIS A 89 12.76 -9.66 3.64
CA HIS A 89 12.31 -8.28 3.73
C HIS A 89 11.68 -7.83 2.41
N PHE A 90 10.42 -7.41 2.45
CA PHE A 90 9.75 -6.75 1.34
C PHE A 90 9.86 -5.24 1.53
N ASN A 91 10.40 -4.54 0.52
CA ASN A 91 10.50 -3.10 0.50
C ASN A 91 9.66 -2.55 -0.67
N SER A 92 8.87 -1.53 -0.38
CA SER A 92 7.93 -0.90 -1.30
C SER A 92 7.80 0.59 -0.98
N HIS A 93 7.24 1.35 -1.91
CA HIS A 93 6.79 2.71 -1.69
C HIS A 93 5.27 2.79 -1.84
N HIS A 94 4.69 3.82 -1.23
CA HIS A 94 3.25 4.07 -1.23
C HIS A 94 2.90 5.46 -1.75
N ASP A 95 3.92 6.28 -2.06
CA ASP A 95 3.72 7.59 -2.64
C ASP A 95 3.53 7.48 -4.15
N VAL A 96 2.74 8.41 -4.67
CA VAL A 96 2.39 8.45 -6.08
C VAL A 96 2.74 9.81 -6.66
N VAL A 97 3.18 9.82 -7.92
CA VAL A 97 3.47 11.06 -8.64
C VAL A 97 2.20 11.86 -8.95
N GLU A 98 2.39 13.14 -9.32
CA GLU A 98 1.31 14.02 -9.76
C GLU A 98 0.36 13.37 -10.79
N VAL A 99 -0.90 13.79 -10.71
CA VAL A 99 -1.91 13.42 -11.68
C VAL A 99 -1.57 14.10 -13.00
N GLY A 100 -1.26 13.30 -14.03
CA GLY A 100 -1.02 13.80 -15.38
C GLY A 100 -2.30 14.28 -16.06
N HIS A 101 -2.17 14.81 -17.28
CA HIS A 101 -3.34 15.20 -18.09
C HIS A 101 -3.98 14.00 -18.80
N GLY A 102 -5.20 14.17 -19.29
CA GLY A 102 -5.88 13.19 -20.15
C GLY A 102 -6.62 12.06 -19.42
N TRP A 103 -6.78 12.15 -18.10
CA TRP A 103 -7.65 11.24 -17.36
C TRP A 103 -9.10 11.35 -17.84
N THR A 104 -9.69 10.19 -18.12
CA THR A 104 -11.12 10.04 -18.50
C THR A 104 -11.94 9.45 -17.35
N ARG A 105 -11.28 9.14 -16.22
CA ARG A 105 -11.85 8.68 -14.96
C ARG A 105 -11.24 9.50 -13.83
N ASP A 106 -11.86 9.48 -12.65
CA ASP A 106 -11.23 10.00 -11.44
C ASP A 106 -9.95 9.18 -11.13
N PRO A 107 -8.75 9.81 -11.09
CA PRO A 107 -7.49 9.15 -10.78
C PRO A 107 -7.47 8.47 -9.40
N PHE A 108 -8.27 8.93 -8.44
CA PHE A 108 -8.34 8.35 -7.10
C PHE A 108 -9.70 7.69 -6.82
N GLY A 109 -10.56 7.56 -7.83
CA GLY A 109 -11.87 6.90 -7.70
C GLY A 109 -11.78 5.37 -7.58
N ALA A 110 -10.66 4.79 -8.03
CA ALA A 110 -10.39 3.35 -8.06
C ALA A 110 -11.48 2.55 -8.79
N GLY A 111 -11.89 3.02 -9.97
CA GLY A 111 -12.92 2.38 -10.80
C GLY A 111 -12.46 1.01 -11.31
N VAL A 112 -13.37 0.04 -11.34
CA VAL A 112 -13.11 -1.29 -11.95
C VAL A 112 -14.01 -1.42 -13.17
N GLU A 113 -13.40 -1.69 -14.32
CA GLU A 113 -14.09 -1.92 -15.59
C GLU A 113 -13.58 -3.23 -16.19
N GLY A 114 -14.43 -4.25 -16.23
CA GLY A 114 -14.02 -5.59 -16.67
C GLY A 114 -12.96 -6.20 -15.76
N ASP A 115 -11.79 -6.48 -16.32
CA ASP A 115 -10.62 -7.05 -15.63
C ASP A 115 -9.59 -5.99 -15.20
N ARG A 116 -9.92 -4.70 -15.33
CA ARG A 116 -8.99 -3.59 -15.04
C ARG A 116 -9.46 -2.75 -13.89
N ILE A 117 -8.50 -2.30 -13.08
CA ILE A 117 -8.65 -1.23 -12.11
C ILE A 117 -7.95 0.02 -12.61
N TYR A 118 -8.63 1.16 -12.51
CA TYR A 118 -8.13 2.46 -12.95
C TYR A 118 -7.88 3.35 -11.74
N GLY A 119 -6.64 3.80 -11.59
CA GLY A 119 -6.25 4.78 -10.59
C GLY A 119 -4.76 5.12 -10.62
N ARG A 120 -4.40 6.30 -10.13
CA ARG A 120 -3.01 6.71 -9.94
C ARG A 120 -2.41 5.84 -8.83
N GLY A 121 -1.26 5.23 -9.11
CA GLY A 121 -0.59 4.28 -8.22
C GLY A 121 -1.02 2.82 -8.41
N ALA A 122 -2.02 2.53 -9.26
CA ALA A 122 -2.56 1.17 -9.43
C ALA A 122 -1.53 0.14 -9.96
N CYS A 123 -0.45 0.59 -10.60
CA CYS A 123 0.62 -0.24 -11.17
C CYS A 123 2.01 0.33 -10.83
N ASP A 124 2.06 1.32 -9.93
CA ASP A 124 3.28 1.97 -9.45
C ASP A 124 3.06 2.25 -7.95
N MET A 125 3.12 1.20 -7.12
CA MET A 125 3.63 -0.15 -7.44
C MET A 125 2.61 -1.30 -7.41
#